data_AF-A0A3A3A2G5-F1
#
_entry.id   AF-A0A3A3A2G5-F1
#
_cell.length_a   1.000
_cell.length_b   1.000
_cell.length_c   1.000
_cell.angle_alpha   90.00
_cell.angle_beta   90.00
_cell.angle_gamma   90.00
#
_symmetry.space_group_name_H-M   'P 1'
#
loop_
_entity.id
_entity.type
_entity.pdbx_description
1 polymer ?
#
loop_
_entity_poly.entity_id
_entity_poly.type
_entity_poly.pdbx_seq_one_letter_code
_entity_poly.pdbx_strand_id
1 'polypeptide(L)'
;MFVVGRTVTPTEDAIEMSFDIVGSTGNIYKTTIGKVPTCDCPDAKKGNQCKHICYALSKVLKAPDYLQYQLAFLSSELHEIYQGSSLSCEQAESKSDNDGKRKAVEGDCPICFMEFEVDKEEIVWCRAACGNNIHKFCFDQWAATQRSQGVRCVYCRSPWQVDTSNINMENLVKEGRVNSEGYINVADRMGLSGERDYSTYHPYWVARQRGEWWY
;
A
#
# COMPACT_ATOMS: atom_id res chain seq x y z
N MET A 1 5.75 -2.73 -0.53
CA MET A 1 4.97 -2.48 0.70
C MET A 1 3.85 -1.54 0.34
N PHE A 2 2.65 -1.79 0.86
CA PHE A 2 1.48 -0.95 0.65
C PHE A 2 0.54 -1.07 1.85
N VAL A 3 -0.29 -0.04 2.05
CA VAL A 3 -1.24 0.05 3.17
C VAL A 3 -2.55 -0.61 2.76
N VAL A 4 -3.09 -1.50 3.61
CA VAL A 4 -4.38 -2.18 3.40
C VAL A 4 -5.44 -1.77 4.43
N GLY A 5 -5.05 -1.09 5.50
CA GLY A 5 -5.96 -0.45 6.41
C GLY A 5 -5.27 0.66 7.20
N ARG A 6 -6.07 1.59 7.68
CA ARG A 6 -5.61 2.76 8.43
C ARG A 6 -6.69 3.22 9.38
N THR A 7 -6.29 3.66 10.55
CA THR A 7 -7.18 4.25 11.54
C THR A 7 -6.46 5.41 12.22
N VAL A 8 -7.22 6.44 12.60
CA VAL A 8 -6.71 7.58 13.35
C VAL A 8 -7.51 7.66 14.64
N THR A 9 -6.82 7.58 15.76
CA THR A 9 -7.42 7.60 17.09
C THR A 9 -6.90 8.81 17.85
N PRO A 10 -7.77 9.77 18.20
CA PRO A 10 -7.39 10.81 19.15
C PRO A 10 -7.24 10.17 20.54
N THR A 11 -6.11 10.45 21.19
CA THR A 11 -5.85 10.11 22.59
C THR A 11 -5.88 11.39 23.43
N GLU A 12 -5.96 11.27 24.77
CA GLU A 12 -6.06 12.44 25.66
C GLU A 12 -4.93 13.46 25.47
N ASP A 13 -3.73 13.00 25.08
CA ASP A 13 -2.52 13.83 24.95
C ASP A 13 -2.02 14.05 23.51
N ALA A 14 -2.49 13.26 22.52
CA ALA A 14 -1.94 13.27 21.16
C ALA A 14 -2.85 12.58 20.12
N ILE A 15 -2.48 12.65 18.84
CA ILE A 15 -3.10 11.89 17.75
C ILE A 15 -2.25 10.65 17.48
N GLU A 16 -2.88 9.48 17.40
CA GLU A 16 -2.22 8.24 16.94
C GLU A 16 -2.76 7.83 15.57
N MET A 17 -1.85 7.50 14.65
CA MET A 17 -2.16 7.05 13.29
C MET A 17 -1.67 5.61 13.13
N SER A 18 -2.60 4.66 13.00
CA SER A 18 -2.29 3.24 12.82
C SER A 18 -2.49 2.81 11.37
N PHE A 19 -1.62 1.92 10.91
CA PHE A 19 -1.60 1.39 9.55
C PHE A 19 -1.33 -0.11 9.56
N ASP A 20 -1.99 -0.81 8.66
CA ASP A 20 -1.71 -2.21 8.38
C ASP A 20 -1.01 -2.31 7.04
N ILE A 21 0.26 -2.71 7.10
CA ILE A 21 1.20 -2.63 5.98
C ILE A 21 1.53 -4.04 5.52
N VAL A 22 1.28 -4.32 4.24
CA VAL A 22 1.70 -5.57 3.61
C VAL A 22 3.19 -5.50 3.27
N GLY A 23 3.97 -6.41 3.86
CA GLY A 23 5.38 -6.59 3.60
C GLY A 23 5.69 -7.17 2.22
N SER A 24 6.97 -7.26 1.88
CA SER A 24 7.43 -7.83 0.59
C SER A 24 7.06 -9.31 0.39
N THR A 25 6.89 -10.05 1.48
CA THR A 25 6.51 -11.47 1.50
C THR A 25 5.01 -11.68 1.72
N GLY A 26 4.21 -10.61 1.69
CA GLY A 26 2.76 -10.70 1.89
C GLY A 26 2.28 -10.76 3.35
N ASN A 27 3.18 -10.77 4.33
CA ASN A 27 2.78 -10.65 5.75
C ASN A 27 2.24 -9.24 6.04
N ILE A 28 1.14 -9.15 6.78
CA ILE A 28 0.61 -7.87 7.28
C ILE A 28 1.28 -7.53 8.61
N TYR A 29 1.73 -6.28 8.73
CA TYR A 29 2.33 -5.72 9.94
C TYR A 29 1.58 -4.49 10.40
N LYS A 30 1.19 -4.44 11.66
CA LYS A 30 0.58 -3.26 12.27
C LYS A 30 1.67 -2.27 12.67
N THR A 31 1.55 -1.04 12.18
CA THR A 31 2.48 0.07 12.42
C THR A 31 1.71 1.27 12.94
N THR A 32 2.11 1.78 14.09
CA THR A 32 1.44 2.92 14.74
C THR A 32 2.41 4.07 14.90
N ILE A 33 2.01 5.24 14.41
CA ILE A 33 2.72 6.51 14.56
C ILE A 33 2.02 7.31 15.66
N GLY A 34 2.63 7.31 16.84
CA GLY A 34 2.26 8.12 18.00
C GLY A 34 3.51 8.77 18.59
N LYS A 35 3.47 9.18 19.88
CA LYS A 35 4.64 9.81 20.53
C LYS A 35 5.90 8.95 20.46
N VAL A 36 5.74 7.62 20.50
CA VAL A 36 6.81 6.66 20.21
C VAL A 36 6.28 5.72 19.12
N PRO A 37 6.81 5.77 17.88
CA PRO A 37 6.38 4.88 16.81
C PRO A 37 6.62 3.42 17.15
N THR A 38 5.65 2.56 16.85
CA THR A 38 5.73 1.12 17.10
C THR A 38 5.34 0.32 15.88
N CYS A 39 5.90 -0.89 15.76
CA CYS A 39 5.55 -1.84 14.73
C CYS A 39 5.68 -3.27 15.29
N ASP A 40 4.77 -4.17 14.91
CA ASP A 40 4.77 -5.56 15.36
C ASP A 40 5.76 -6.47 14.59
N CYS A 41 6.46 -5.92 13.59
CA CYS A 41 7.36 -6.70 12.75
C CYS A 41 8.62 -7.19 13.52
N PRO A 42 9.30 -8.25 13.02
CA PRO A 42 10.44 -8.84 13.71
C PRO A 42 11.63 -7.89 13.96
N ASP A 43 11.78 -6.85 13.13
CA ASP A 43 12.87 -5.88 13.27
C ASP A 43 12.58 -4.85 14.36
N ALA A 44 11.34 -4.36 14.43
CA ALA A 44 10.90 -3.45 15.49
C ALA A 44 10.87 -4.14 16.86
N LYS A 45 10.50 -5.43 16.91
CA LYS A 45 10.59 -6.26 18.14
C LYS A 45 12.01 -6.38 18.70
N LYS A 46 13.04 -6.14 17.89
CA LYS A 46 14.44 -6.09 18.33
C LYS A 46 14.87 -4.71 18.84
N GLY A 47 13.96 -3.73 18.87
CA GLY A 47 14.23 -2.36 19.29
C GLY A 47 14.70 -1.44 18.16
N ASN A 48 14.66 -1.88 16.90
CA ASN A 48 15.10 -1.07 15.76
C ASN A 48 13.95 -0.24 15.17
N GLN A 49 14.30 0.90 14.57
CA GLN A 49 13.38 1.62 13.68
C GLN A 49 13.26 0.84 12.37
N CYS A 50 12.15 0.14 12.20
CA CYS A 50 11.97 -0.77 11.08
C CYS A 50 11.57 -0.03 9.80
N LYS A 51 11.75 -0.69 8.66
CA LYS A 51 11.34 -0.18 7.34
C LYS A 51 9.85 0.21 7.26
N HIS A 52 8.98 -0.39 8.07
CA HIS A 52 7.54 -0.10 8.06
C HIS A 52 7.25 1.27 8.68
N ILE A 53 7.93 1.63 9.77
CA ILE A 53 7.87 2.98 10.37
C ILE A 53 8.39 4.01 9.37
N CYS A 54 9.56 3.78 8.78
CA CYS A 54 10.14 4.68 7.78
C CYS A 54 9.22 4.84 6.55
N TYR A 55 8.60 3.76 6.10
CA TYR A 55 7.63 3.78 5.00
C TYR A 55 6.37 4.57 5.37
N ALA A 56 5.82 4.38 6.58
CA ALA A 56 4.65 5.11 7.05
C ALA A 56 4.94 6.63 7.09
N LEU A 57 6.05 7.05 7.69
CA LEU A 57 6.41 8.47 7.78
C LEU A 57 6.68 9.11 6.41
N SER A 58 7.53 8.49 5.58
CA SER A 58 8.00 9.09 4.33
C SER A 58 7.03 8.93 3.15
N LYS A 59 6.32 7.81 3.05
CA LYS A 59 5.49 7.49 1.87
C LYS A 59 4.00 7.60 2.11
N VAL A 60 3.53 7.20 3.30
CA VAL A 60 2.10 7.23 3.63
C VAL A 60 1.71 8.61 4.11
N LEU A 61 2.39 9.11 5.14
CA LEU A 61 2.11 10.40 5.77
C LEU A 61 2.77 11.57 5.04
N LYS A 62 3.86 11.31 4.29
CA LYS A 62 4.69 12.36 3.67
C LYS A 62 5.11 13.42 4.69
N ALA A 63 5.53 12.96 5.87
CA ALA A 63 5.99 13.82 6.95
C ALA A 63 7.10 14.77 6.45
N PRO A 64 7.21 15.99 7.00
CA PRO A 64 8.34 16.88 6.74
C PRO A 64 9.68 16.16 6.90
N ASP A 65 10.67 16.49 6.07
CA ASP A 65 11.95 15.74 6.01
C ASP A 65 12.65 15.63 7.38
N TYR A 66 12.52 16.64 8.23
CA TYR A 66 13.10 16.65 9.59
C TYR A 66 12.36 15.75 10.60
N LEU A 67 11.14 15.30 10.27
CA LEU A 67 10.30 14.41 11.08
C LEU A 67 10.32 12.95 10.58
N GLN A 68 10.82 12.68 9.37
CA GLN A 68 10.71 11.34 8.73
C GLN A 68 11.48 10.22 9.45
N TYR A 69 12.48 10.56 10.27
CA TYR A 69 13.41 9.60 10.87
C TYR A 69 13.51 9.72 12.40
N GLN A 70 12.66 10.54 13.03
CA GLN A 70 12.65 10.67 14.48
C GLN A 70 12.20 9.37 15.16
N LEU A 71 12.78 9.10 16.34
CA LEU A 71 12.43 7.94 17.17
C LEU A 71 11.25 8.22 18.11
N ALA A 72 10.92 9.49 18.33
CA ALA A 72 9.81 9.94 19.14
C ALA A 72 9.36 11.32 18.66
N PHE A 73 8.08 11.63 18.92
CA PHE A 73 7.40 12.85 18.46
C PHE A 73 6.71 13.58 19.62
N LEU A 74 6.67 14.91 19.51
CA LEU A 74 5.83 15.78 20.31
C LEU A 74 4.39 15.76 19.78
N SER A 75 3.42 16.12 20.63
CA SER A 75 2.02 16.22 20.22
C SER A 75 1.81 17.24 19.09
N SER A 76 2.58 18.33 19.07
CA SER A 76 2.56 19.33 17.99
C SER A 76 3.12 18.79 16.68
N GLU A 77 4.20 18.00 16.73
CA GLU A 77 4.79 17.37 15.54
C GLU A 77 3.84 16.32 14.97
N LEU A 78 3.17 15.53 15.80
CA LEU A 78 2.14 14.58 15.35
C LEU A 78 0.96 15.29 14.67
N HIS A 79 0.57 16.45 15.19
CA HIS A 79 -0.47 17.26 14.58
C HIS A 79 -0.04 17.82 13.23
N GLU A 80 1.20 18.31 13.12
CA GLU A 80 1.79 18.78 11.86
C GLU A 80 1.83 17.66 10.81
N ILE A 81 2.32 16.47 11.19
CA ILE A 81 2.36 15.30 10.30
C ILE A 81 0.94 14.93 9.86
N TYR A 82 -0.01 14.91 10.79
CA TYR A 82 -1.39 14.55 10.48
C TYR A 82 -2.03 15.54 9.50
N GLN A 83 -1.93 16.85 9.75
CA GLN A 83 -2.47 17.91 8.89
C GLN A 83 -1.83 17.94 7.50
N GLY A 84 -0.52 17.69 7.41
CA GLY A 84 0.20 17.61 6.13
C GLY A 84 -0.09 16.34 5.33
N SER A 85 -0.66 15.32 5.97
CA SER A 85 -0.98 14.05 5.33
C SER A 85 -2.34 14.07 4.62
N SER A 86 -2.53 13.14 3.69
CA SER A 86 -3.84 12.93 3.05
C SER A 86 -4.92 12.43 4.03
N LEU A 87 -4.55 12.00 5.24
CA LEU A 87 -5.49 11.50 6.25
C LEU A 87 -6.38 12.61 6.83
N SER A 88 -5.88 13.84 6.91
CA SER A 88 -6.64 14.99 7.41
C SER A 88 -7.72 15.45 6.43
N CYS A 89 -7.54 15.21 5.13
CA CYS A 89 -8.53 15.56 4.10
C CYS A 89 -9.73 14.59 4.11
N GLU A 90 -9.48 13.33 4.46
CA GLU A 90 -10.48 12.26 4.41
C GLU A 90 -11.44 12.26 5.61
N GLN A 91 -11.03 12.80 6.78
CA GLN A 91 -11.95 12.98 7.91
C GLN A 91 -12.94 14.13 7.69
N ALA A 92 -12.66 15.07 6.79
CA ALA A 92 -13.58 16.12 6.38
C ALA A 92 -14.58 15.65 5.29
N GLU A 93 -14.35 14.49 4.67
CA GLU A 93 -15.19 13.93 3.62
C GLU A 93 -15.86 12.61 4.07
N SER A 94 -16.77 12.72 5.03
CA SER A 94 -17.89 11.79 5.08
C SER A 94 -18.75 12.02 3.83
N LYS A 95 -18.65 11.11 2.85
CA LYS A 95 -19.48 11.02 1.63
C LYS A 95 -19.16 12.04 0.53
N SER A 96 -18.07 11.79 -0.19
CA SER A 96 -18.18 11.75 -1.66
C SER A 96 -17.18 10.76 -2.21
N ASP A 97 -17.72 9.70 -2.80
CA ASP A 97 -17.03 8.90 -3.80
C ASP A 97 -16.31 9.87 -4.76
N ASN A 98 -15.01 9.69 -4.99
CA ASN A 98 -14.24 10.52 -5.92
C ASN A 98 -14.60 10.18 -7.38
N ASP A 99 -15.87 9.89 -7.64
CA ASP A 99 -16.47 9.72 -8.97
C ASP A 99 -16.43 11.05 -9.75
N GLY A 100 -16.18 12.17 -9.08
CA GLY A 100 -16.08 13.52 -9.66
C GLY A 100 -14.94 13.74 -10.67
N LYS A 101 -13.99 12.81 -10.82
CA LYS A 101 -12.97 12.87 -11.89
C LYS A 101 -13.16 11.82 -12.98
N ARG A 102 -14.09 10.88 -12.83
CA ARG A 102 -14.35 9.88 -13.86
C ARG A 102 -15.06 10.56 -15.04
N LYS A 103 -14.55 10.35 -16.25
CA LYS A 103 -15.26 10.80 -17.44
C LYS A 103 -16.39 9.83 -17.77
N ALA A 104 -17.42 10.35 -18.43
CA ALA A 104 -18.47 9.52 -19.01
C ALA A 104 -17.85 8.38 -19.84
N VAL A 105 -18.45 7.20 -19.78
CA VAL A 105 -18.02 6.02 -20.52
C VAL A 105 -18.47 6.18 -21.96
N GLU A 106 -17.72 6.97 -22.71
CA GLU A 106 -18.01 7.35 -24.09
C GLU A 106 -16.75 7.16 -24.94
N GLY A 107 -16.93 6.77 -26.20
CA GLY A 107 -15.85 6.51 -27.16
C GLY A 107 -15.23 5.12 -27.04
N ASP A 108 -13.97 4.99 -27.47
CA ASP A 108 -13.29 3.69 -27.62
C ASP A 108 -12.20 3.46 -26.58
N CYS A 109 -12.02 2.20 -26.21
CA CYS A 109 -10.88 1.75 -25.41
C CYS A 109 -9.56 1.98 -26.17
N PRO A 110 -8.52 2.59 -25.56
CA PRO A 110 -7.31 3.01 -26.26
C PRO A 110 -6.36 1.86 -26.61
N ILE A 111 -6.66 0.65 -26.13
CA ILE A 111 -5.85 -0.55 -26.33
C ILE A 111 -6.43 -1.38 -27.47
N CYS A 112 -7.74 -1.65 -27.44
CA CYS A 112 -8.40 -2.50 -28.43
C CYS A 112 -9.19 -1.73 -29.49
N PHE A 113 -9.38 -0.43 -29.33
CA PHE A 113 -10.15 0.43 -30.24
C PHE A 113 -11.59 -0.07 -30.46
N MET A 114 -12.16 -0.70 -29.43
CA MET A 114 -13.57 -1.11 -29.40
C MET A 114 -14.32 -0.22 -28.43
N GLU A 115 -15.59 0.03 -28.75
CA GLU A 115 -16.54 0.75 -27.91
C GLU A 115 -16.74 0.03 -26.57
N PHE A 116 -17.18 0.78 -25.56
CA PHE A 116 -17.46 0.26 -24.24
C PHE A 116 -18.89 -0.28 -24.13
N GLU A 117 -19.05 -1.53 -23.71
CA GLU A 117 -20.37 -2.08 -23.35
C GLU A 117 -20.57 -2.12 -21.84
N VAL A 118 -21.13 -1.04 -21.28
CA VAL A 118 -21.30 -0.85 -19.81
C VAL A 118 -22.02 -2.02 -19.12
N ASP A 119 -22.97 -2.65 -19.80
CA ASP A 119 -23.78 -3.75 -19.24
C ASP A 119 -23.11 -5.13 -19.35
N LYS A 120 -22.11 -5.30 -20.21
CA LYS A 120 -21.48 -6.61 -20.48
C LYS A 120 -20.03 -6.70 -20.03
N GLU A 121 -19.36 -5.57 -19.88
CA GLU A 121 -17.91 -5.53 -19.73
C GLU A 121 -17.49 -4.75 -18.49
N GLU A 122 -16.48 -5.25 -17.78
CA GLU A 122 -15.90 -4.53 -16.65
C GLU A 122 -14.97 -3.43 -17.14
N ILE A 123 -15.20 -2.20 -16.65
CA ILE A 123 -14.48 -1.00 -17.07
C ILE A 123 -13.75 -0.42 -15.86
N VAL A 124 -12.44 -0.23 -16.02
CA VAL A 124 -11.59 0.48 -15.06
C VAL A 124 -11.28 1.88 -15.57
N TRP A 125 -10.89 2.79 -14.67
CA TRP A 125 -10.64 4.17 -15.05
C TRP A 125 -9.47 4.78 -14.25
N CYS A 126 -8.88 5.83 -14.82
CA CYS A 126 -7.73 6.49 -14.22
C CYS A 126 -8.13 7.40 -13.05
N ARG A 127 -8.11 6.86 -11.82
CA ARG A 127 -8.36 7.60 -10.58
C ARG A 127 -7.33 8.67 -10.25
N ALA A 128 -6.09 8.45 -10.68
CA ALA A 128 -4.97 9.31 -10.33
C ALA A 128 -5.02 10.70 -10.97
N ALA A 129 -5.55 10.81 -12.20
CA ALA A 129 -5.46 12.06 -12.96
C ALA A 129 -6.55 12.22 -14.03
N CYS A 130 -6.47 11.47 -15.14
CA CYS A 130 -7.18 11.85 -16.36
C CYS A 130 -8.64 11.38 -16.47
N GLY A 131 -9.09 10.48 -15.59
CA GLY A 131 -10.49 10.06 -15.56
C GLY A 131 -10.96 9.15 -16.70
N ASN A 132 -10.10 8.86 -17.68
CA ASN A 132 -10.48 8.08 -18.85
C ASN A 132 -10.71 6.60 -18.50
N ASN A 133 -11.62 5.97 -19.25
CA ASN A 133 -12.07 4.60 -19.10
C ASN A 133 -11.25 3.63 -19.97
N ILE A 134 -11.10 2.38 -19.52
CA ILE A 134 -10.37 1.30 -20.20
C ILE A 134 -11.07 -0.02 -19.83
N HIS A 135 -11.25 -0.94 -20.78
CA HIS A 135 -11.69 -2.30 -20.44
C HIS A 135 -10.72 -2.93 -19.43
N LYS A 136 -11.25 -3.54 -18.38
CA LYS A 136 -10.44 -4.20 -17.35
C LYS A 136 -9.50 -5.23 -17.97
N PHE A 137 -10.02 -6.06 -18.86
CA PHE A 137 -9.23 -7.07 -19.57
C PHE A 137 -8.04 -6.47 -20.34
N CYS A 138 -8.27 -5.38 -21.07
CA CYS A 138 -7.20 -4.69 -21.79
C CYS A 138 -6.18 -4.05 -20.82
N PHE A 139 -6.68 -3.45 -19.74
CA PHE A 139 -5.82 -2.84 -18.73
C PHE A 139 -4.95 -3.88 -18.02
N ASP A 140 -5.47 -5.05 -17.70
CA ASP A 140 -4.72 -6.12 -17.02
C ASP A 140 -3.56 -6.63 -17.90
N GLN A 141 -3.79 -6.77 -19.21
CA GLN A 141 -2.71 -7.10 -20.16
C GLN A 141 -1.64 -6.01 -20.19
N TRP A 142 -2.04 -4.74 -20.28
CA TRP A 142 -1.11 -3.62 -20.23
C TRP A 142 -0.34 -3.56 -18.91
N ALA A 143 -1.00 -3.78 -17.77
CA ALA A 143 -0.35 -3.79 -16.47
C ALA A 143 0.69 -4.91 -16.38
N ALA A 144 0.41 -6.08 -16.97
CA ALA A 144 1.34 -7.20 -17.02
C ALA A 144 2.63 -6.88 -17.80
N THR A 145 2.58 -6.02 -18.83
CA THR A 145 3.79 -5.61 -19.58
C THR A 145 4.65 -4.59 -18.83
N GLN A 146 4.12 -3.92 -17.79
CA GLN A 146 4.77 -2.80 -17.09
C GLN A 146 5.48 -3.19 -15.79
N ARG A 147 5.65 -4.49 -15.50
CA ARG A 147 6.14 -5.02 -14.20
C ARG A 147 7.49 -4.45 -13.71
N SER A 148 8.36 -3.96 -14.60
CA SER A 148 9.67 -3.39 -14.23
C SER A 148 9.65 -1.88 -13.94
N GLN A 149 8.63 -1.13 -14.39
CA GLN A 149 8.61 0.36 -14.33
C GLN A 149 7.44 0.95 -13.53
N GLY A 150 6.63 0.08 -12.92
CA GLY A 150 5.38 0.44 -12.25
C GLY A 150 4.25 0.70 -13.25
N VAL A 151 3.03 0.29 -12.90
CA VAL A 151 1.86 0.43 -13.78
C VAL A 151 1.47 1.90 -13.90
N ARG A 152 1.27 2.36 -15.13
CA ARG A 152 0.93 3.74 -15.47
C ARG A 152 -0.32 3.77 -16.35
N CYS A 153 -1.06 4.88 -16.28
CA CYS A 153 -2.19 5.10 -17.16
C CYS A 153 -1.76 5.14 -18.63
N VAL A 154 -2.47 4.43 -19.49
CA VAL A 154 -2.21 4.37 -20.94
C VAL A 154 -2.39 5.74 -21.60
N TYR A 155 -3.32 6.56 -21.08
CA TYR A 155 -3.61 7.90 -21.59
C TYR A 155 -2.61 8.96 -21.12
N CYS A 156 -2.52 9.17 -19.80
CA CYS A 156 -1.79 10.31 -19.24
C CYS A 156 -0.44 9.93 -18.62
N ARG A 157 -0.10 8.64 -18.60
CA ARG A 157 1.14 8.08 -18.02
C ARG A 157 1.37 8.35 -16.53
N SER A 158 0.41 8.95 -15.84
CA SER A 158 0.43 9.07 -14.38
C SER A 158 0.48 7.68 -13.73
N PRO A 159 1.18 7.51 -12.59
CA PRO A 159 1.18 6.26 -11.84
C PRO A 159 -0.24 5.78 -11.57
N TRP A 160 -0.51 4.50 -11.82
CA TRP A 160 -1.85 3.94 -11.68
C TRP A 160 -2.21 3.77 -10.20
N GLN A 161 -3.38 4.27 -9.81
CA GLN A 161 -3.96 4.03 -8.49
C GLN A 161 -4.88 2.83 -8.56
N VAL A 162 -4.54 1.78 -7.80
CA VAL A 162 -5.35 0.58 -7.67
C VAL A 162 -6.62 0.92 -6.89
N ASP A 163 -7.74 0.38 -7.33
CA ASP A 163 -8.99 0.45 -6.58
C ASP A 163 -8.88 -0.34 -5.29
N THR A 164 -8.57 0.34 -4.18
CA THR A 164 -8.52 -0.30 -2.86
C THR A 164 -9.91 -0.47 -2.25
N SER A 165 -10.99 -0.01 -2.89
CA SER A 165 -12.36 -0.16 -2.36
C SER A 165 -12.79 -1.62 -2.18
N ASN A 166 -12.27 -2.53 -3.02
CA ASN A 166 -12.48 -3.97 -2.89
C ASN A 166 -11.43 -4.70 -2.02
N ILE A 167 -10.39 -3.99 -1.57
CA ILE A 167 -9.37 -4.52 -0.67
C ILE A 167 -9.72 -4.04 0.74
N ASN A 168 -10.83 -4.56 1.29
CA ASN A 168 -11.13 -4.36 2.69
C ASN A 168 -10.22 -5.28 3.52
N MET A 169 -9.59 -4.72 4.54
CA MET A 169 -8.86 -5.45 5.58
C MET A 169 -9.59 -6.72 6.03
N GLU A 170 -10.91 -6.62 6.21
CA GLU A 170 -11.74 -7.73 6.67
C GLU A 170 -11.72 -8.93 5.70
N ASN A 171 -11.70 -8.68 4.40
CA ASN A 171 -11.64 -9.75 3.39
C ASN A 171 -10.23 -10.36 3.36
N LEU A 172 -9.20 -9.52 3.44
CA LEU A 172 -7.81 -9.98 3.51
C LEU A 172 -7.51 -10.81 4.77
N VAL A 173 -8.06 -10.43 5.91
CA VAL A 173 -7.92 -11.15 7.18
C VAL A 173 -8.64 -12.50 7.12
N LYS A 174 -9.83 -12.57 6.50
CA LYS A 174 -10.58 -13.83 6.34
C LYS A 174 -9.91 -14.83 5.41
N GLU A 175 -9.28 -14.34 4.35
CA GLU A 175 -8.69 -15.18 3.30
C GLU A 175 -7.19 -15.46 3.53
N GLY A 176 -6.53 -14.62 4.34
CA GLY A 176 -5.13 -14.74 4.65
C GLY A 176 -4.82 -15.97 5.50
N ARG A 177 -3.63 -16.54 5.30
CA ARG A 177 -3.16 -17.69 6.09
C ARG A 177 -2.29 -17.21 7.23
N VAL A 178 -2.57 -17.68 8.45
CA VAL A 178 -1.71 -17.40 9.60
C VAL A 178 -0.48 -18.29 9.53
N ASN A 179 0.71 -17.67 9.56
CA ASN A 179 1.97 -18.40 9.54
C ASN A 179 2.38 -18.89 10.95
N SER A 180 3.47 -19.67 11.04
CA SER A 180 3.99 -20.19 12.31
C SER A 180 4.44 -19.10 13.30
N GLU A 181 4.72 -17.90 12.81
CA GLU A 181 5.10 -16.73 13.62
C GLU A 181 3.88 -15.91 14.08
N GLY A 182 2.66 -16.29 13.68
CA GLY A 182 1.41 -15.66 14.05
C GLY A 182 0.98 -14.48 13.18
N TYR A 183 1.68 -14.19 12.06
CA TYR A 183 1.27 -13.13 11.13
C TYR A 183 0.29 -13.65 10.08
N ILE A 184 -0.64 -12.78 9.67
CA ILE A 184 -1.55 -13.04 8.54
C ILE A 184 -0.79 -12.77 7.23
N ASN A 185 -0.69 -13.78 6.38
CA ASN A 185 -0.08 -13.69 5.07
C ASN A 185 -1.13 -13.66 3.95
N VAL A 186 -1.01 -12.68 3.06
CA VAL A 186 -1.93 -12.45 1.94
C VAL A 186 -1.22 -12.49 0.57
N ALA A 187 -0.07 -13.16 0.49
CA ALA A 187 0.75 -13.20 -0.72
C ALA A 187 0.00 -13.73 -1.94
N ASP A 188 -0.72 -14.84 -1.79
CA ASP A 188 -1.46 -15.52 -2.86
C ASP A 188 -2.47 -14.59 -3.55
N ARG A 189 -3.17 -13.75 -2.78
CA ARG A 189 -4.17 -12.79 -3.31
C ARG A 189 -3.54 -11.56 -3.92
N MET A 190 -2.36 -11.19 -3.43
CA MET A 190 -1.64 -10.00 -3.86
C MET A 190 -0.62 -10.29 -4.98
N GLY A 191 -0.56 -11.53 -5.47
CA GLY A 191 0.41 -11.94 -6.49
C GLY A 191 1.86 -11.81 -6.04
N LEU A 192 2.12 -11.95 -4.73
CA LEU A 192 3.46 -11.93 -4.15
C LEU A 192 3.98 -13.36 -4.01
N SER A 193 5.30 -13.55 -4.06
CA SER A 193 5.93 -14.88 -3.96
C SER A 193 5.73 -15.56 -2.61
N GLY A 194 5.39 -14.82 -1.54
CA GLY A 194 5.40 -15.32 -0.16
C GLY A 194 6.81 -15.50 0.42
N GLU A 195 7.80 -15.72 -0.44
CA GLU A 195 9.20 -15.95 -0.07
C GLU A 195 10.04 -14.68 -0.16
N ARG A 196 11.06 -14.61 0.71
CA ARG A 196 12.02 -13.53 0.70
C ARG A 196 13.07 -13.76 -0.38
N ASP A 197 13.25 -12.78 -1.25
CA ASP A 197 14.33 -12.79 -2.22
C ASP A 197 15.69 -12.59 -1.53
N TYR A 198 16.57 -13.59 -1.69
CA TYR A 198 17.93 -13.60 -1.20
C TYR A 198 18.97 -13.50 -2.32
N SER A 199 18.54 -13.34 -3.57
CA SER A 199 19.43 -13.36 -4.75
C SER A 199 20.52 -12.30 -4.72
N THR A 200 20.25 -11.15 -4.09
CA THR A 200 21.21 -10.04 -3.94
C THR A 200 21.96 -10.05 -2.61
N TYR A 201 21.65 -10.98 -1.71
CA TYR A 201 22.29 -11.04 -0.39
C TYR A 201 23.64 -11.73 -0.50
N HIS A 202 24.56 -11.40 0.42
CA HIS A 202 25.86 -12.05 0.46
C HIS A 202 25.69 -13.58 0.63
N PRO A 203 26.24 -14.43 -0.26
CA PRO A 203 25.96 -15.86 -0.29
C PRO A 203 26.17 -16.57 1.06
N TYR A 204 27.22 -16.19 1.79
CA TYR A 204 27.51 -16.73 3.12
C TYR A 204 26.36 -16.50 4.13
N TRP A 205 25.74 -15.32 4.11
CA TRP A 205 24.62 -15.01 4.99
C TRP A 205 23.39 -15.85 4.61
N VAL A 206 23.17 -16.06 3.30
CA VAL A 206 22.05 -16.87 2.77
C VAL A 206 22.20 -18.34 3.16
N ALA A 207 23.38 -18.94 2.99
CA ALA A 207 23.67 -20.31 3.39
C ALA A 207 23.41 -20.52 4.89
N ARG A 208 23.83 -19.55 5.72
CA ARG A 208 23.56 -19.56 7.16
C ARG A 208 22.07 -19.50 7.47
N GLN A 209 21.30 -18.71 6.72
CA GLN A 209 19.85 -18.57 6.89
C GLN A 209 19.07 -19.82 6.44
N ARG A 210 19.60 -20.59 5.48
CA ARG A 210 19.01 -21.84 4.97
C ARG A 210 19.44 -23.09 5.75
N GLY A 211 20.40 -22.97 6.66
CA GLY A 211 20.95 -24.12 7.39
C GLY A 211 21.80 -25.05 6.51
N GLU A 212 22.22 -24.58 5.33
CA GLU A 212 23.01 -25.34 4.35
C GLU A 212 24.50 -25.22 4.68
N TRP A 213 24.97 -25.96 5.68
CA TRP A 213 26.39 -26.09 6.01
C TRP A 213 26.97 -27.34 5.35
N TRP A 214 27.53 -27.21 4.15
CA TRP A 214 28.42 -28.22 3.56
C TRP A 214 29.67 -27.53 2.98
N TYR A 215 30.67 -27.32 3.83
CA TYR A 215 32.05 -27.86 3.79
C TYR A 215 32.87 -27.20 4.90
#